data_AF-A0A6A4PIY9-F1
#
_entry.id   AF-A0A6A4PIY9-F1
#
_cell.length_a   1.000
_cell.length_b   1.000
_cell.length_c   1.000
_cell.angle_alpha   90.00
_cell.angle_beta   90.00
_cell.angle_gamma   90.00
#
_symmetry.space_group_name_H-M   'P 1'
#
loop_
_entity.id
_entity.type
_entity.pdbx_description
1 polymer ?
#
loop_
_entity_poly.entity_id
_entity_poly.type
_entity_poly.pdbx_seq_one_letter_code
_entity_poly.pdbx_strand_id
1 'polypeptide(L)'
;MLFSLSVLKEDFCHSDDSKLYSLPWNKILLDAVNKYNIYPEQIPTWLVDWIPEEGGYFMGNLQPAHMDFRFFTLGNLWAIVSSLGTTRQNREILNLIETKWDDLVAQMPLKICYPALESEEWRIITGCDPKNTPWSYHNGGSWPTLLWQFTLACIKMGKPELAQKAVNLAEKRLSVDRWPEYYDTRNGKFIGKQSRLTQTWTIAGFLTSKMLLKNPKKASLLFWEEDFELLQNCVCMLNKTGSRKCSGFAARAQIRSSRSFLLNIK
;
A
#
# COMPACT_ATOMS: atom_id res chain seq x y z
N MET A 1 10.90 10.81 2.11
CA MET A 1 9.99 11.34 1.06
C MET A 1 9.38 10.11 0.40
N LEU A 2 8.15 9.75 0.78
CA LEU A 2 7.47 8.56 0.27
C LEU A 2 6.64 8.98 -0.93
N PHE A 3 6.90 8.39 -2.10
CA PHE A 3 6.13 8.67 -3.30
C PHE A 3 4.97 7.67 -3.37
N SER A 4 3.75 8.19 -3.26
CA SER A 4 2.55 7.45 -3.65
C SER A 4 2.40 7.55 -5.17
N LEU A 5 2.06 6.45 -5.83
CA LEU A 5 1.64 6.48 -7.24
C LEU A 5 0.43 7.40 -7.48
N SER A 6 -0.36 7.71 -6.45
CA SER A 6 -1.45 8.70 -6.52
C SER A 6 -0.96 10.15 -6.69
N VAL A 7 0.26 10.45 -6.23
CA VAL A 7 0.93 11.75 -6.39
C VAL A 7 1.56 11.82 -7.76
N LEU A 8 2.08 10.69 -8.26
CA LEU A 8 2.39 10.57 -9.67
C LEU A 8 1.11 10.81 -10.49
N LYS A 9 -0.05 10.27 -10.13
CA LYS A 9 -1.29 10.53 -10.90
C LYS A 9 -1.70 12.01 -10.98
N GLU A 10 -1.48 12.85 -9.97
CA GLU A 10 -1.79 14.30 -10.05
C GLU A 10 -0.72 15.13 -10.79
N ASP A 11 0.57 14.76 -10.67
CA ASP A 11 1.64 15.37 -11.46
C ASP A 11 1.70 14.82 -12.91
N PHE A 12 1.01 13.70 -13.19
CA PHE A 12 1.04 12.97 -14.47
C PHE A 12 -0.30 13.00 -15.25
N CYS A 13 -1.48 13.15 -14.62
CA CYS A 13 -2.78 13.20 -15.34
C CYS A 13 -3.27 14.61 -15.70
N HIS A 14 -2.68 15.68 -15.15
CA HIS A 14 -2.99 17.06 -15.57
C HIS A 14 -1.97 17.67 -16.54
N SER A 15 -1.15 16.83 -17.14
CA SER A 15 -0.36 17.21 -18.29
C SER A 15 0.03 15.96 -19.03
N ASP A 16 -0.42 15.85 -20.29
CA ASP A 16 -0.04 14.89 -21.32
C ASP A 16 0.78 13.70 -20.82
N ASP A 17 0.26 12.48 -21.02
CA ASP A 17 0.94 11.18 -20.84
C ASP A 17 2.38 11.10 -21.43
N SER A 18 2.81 12.13 -22.17
CA SER A 18 4.15 12.40 -22.66
C SER A 18 5.18 12.86 -21.62
N LYS A 19 4.82 13.32 -20.41
CA LYS A 19 5.79 14.04 -19.57
C LYS A 19 6.90 13.21 -18.96
N LEU A 20 6.74 11.91 -18.70
CA LEU A 20 7.87 11.09 -18.24
C LEU A 20 8.82 10.75 -19.39
N TYR A 21 8.27 10.45 -20.57
CA TYR A 21 9.01 10.11 -21.78
C TYR A 21 9.73 11.30 -22.44
N SER A 22 9.50 12.52 -21.98
CA SER A 22 10.01 13.75 -22.61
C SER A 22 10.97 14.57 -21.74
N LEU A 23 11.38 14.08 -20.57
CA LEU A 23 12.24 14.86 -19.66
C LEU A 23 13.68 14.96 -20.19
N PRO A 24 14.24 16.17 -20.34
CA PRO A 24 15.61 16.35 -20.78
C PRO A 24 16.62 15.90 -19.72
N TRP A 25 17.61 15.14 -20.17
CA TRP A 25 18.48 14.28 -19.37
C TRP A 25 19.54 14.95 -18.47
N ASN A 26 19.71 16.27 -18.53
CA ASN A 26 20.91 16.93 -17.97
C ASN A 26 20.62 18.26 -17.24
N LYS A 27 19.78 18.26 -16.20
CA LYS A 27 19.62 19.45 -15.34
C LYS A 27 19.68 19.10 -13.86
N ILE A 28 20.87 19.26 -13.26
CA ILE A 28 21.02 19.45 -11.82
C ILE A 28 20.47 20.83 -11.51
N LEU A 29 19.17 20.90 -11.26
CA LEU A 29 18.49 22.09 -10.76
C LEU A 29 17.84 21.72 -9.43
N LEU A 30 17.88 22.64 -8.46
CA LEU A 30 17.15 22.51 -7.21
C LEU A 30 15.64 22.25 -7.43
N ASP A 31 15.11 22.68 -8.59
CA ASP A 31 13.71 22.53 -9.01
C ASP A 31 13.49 21.40 -10.05
N ALA A 32 14.41 20.43 -10.16
CA ALA A 32 14.23 19.31 -11.08
C ALA A 32 12.98 18.48 -10.71
N VAL A 33 12.13 18.18 -11.70
CA VAL A 33 10.96 17.29 -11.54
C VAL A 33 11.44 15.85 -11.28
N ASN A 34 12.39 15.36 -12.08
CA ASN A 34 13.01 14.04 -11.90
C ASN A 34 14.20 14.12 -10.91
N LYS A 35 13.90 14.34 -9.63
CA LYS A 35 14.92 14.51 -8.57
C LYS A 35 15.85 13.31 -8.40
N TYR A 36 15.38 12.12 -8.77
CA TYR A 36 16.12 10.88 -8.59
C TYR A 36 16.73 10.36 -9.90
N ASN A 37 16.64 11.11 -11.00
CA ASN A 37 17.16 10.70 -12.30
C ASN A 37 16.67 9.30 -12.74
N ILE A 38 15.37 9.06 -12.59
CA ILE A 38 14.71 7.81 -12.99
C ILE A 38 14.53 7.80 -14.50
N TYR A 39 14.97 6.73 -15.14
CA TYR A 39 14.83 6.49 -16.56
C TYR A 39 13.46 5.85 -16.84
N PRO A 40 12.62 6.38 -17.75
CA PRO A 40 11.30 5.80 -18.06
C PRO A 40 11.36 4.33 -18.46
N GLU A 41 12.45 3.91 -19.09
CA GLU A 41 12.72 2.55 -19.53
C GLU A 41 12.84 1.55 -18.35
N GLN A 42 12.99 2.05 -17.11
CA GLN A 42 12.97 1.21 -15.90
C GLN A 42 11.56 0.87 -15.43
N ILE A 43 10.51 1.53 -15.96
CA ILE A 43 9.14 1.20 -15.60
C ILE A 43 8.82 -0.17 -16.17
N PRO A 44 8.49 -1.16 -15.33
CA PRO A 44 8.24 -2.50 -15.81
C PRO A 44 6.90 -2.56 -16.54
N THR A 45 6.86 -3.31 -17.63
CA THR A 45 5.66 -3.43 -18.49
C THR A 45 4.44 -3.94 -17.72
N TRP A 46 4.65 -4.83 -16.74
CA TRP A 46 3.55 -5.35 -15.93
C TRP A 46 2.83 -4.25 -15.13
N LEU A 47 3.49 -3.15 -14.76
CA LEU A 47 2.89 -2.12 -13.90
C LEU A 47 1.78 -1.38 -14.62
N VAL A 48 1.99 -1.07 -15.91
CA VAL A 48 1.04 -0.31 -16.72
C VAL A 48 -0.27 -1.07 -16.86
N ASP A 49 -0.21 -2.37 -17.11
CA ASP A 49 -1.39 -3.22 -17.23
C ASP A 49 -2.00 -3.59 -15.87
N TRP A 50 -1.19 -3.52 -14.81
CA TRP A 50 -1.61 -3.93 -13.49
C TRP A 50 -2.27 -2.81 -12.69
N ILE A 51 -1.85 -1.55 -12.78
CA ILE A 51 -2.46 -0.50 -11.95
C ILE A 51 -3.89 -0.14 -12.44
N PRO A 52 -4.93 -0.18 -11.58
CA PRO A 52 -6.30 0.16 -11.98
C PRO A 52 -6.51 1.68 -12.08
N GLU A 53 -7.62 2.08 -12.71
CA GLU A 53 -8.04 3.49 -12.75
C GLU A 53 -8.29 4.06 -11.35
N GLU A 54 -8.93 3.29 -10.47
CA GLU A 54 -9.17 3.65 -9.07
C GLU A 54 -8.32 2.80 -8.13
N GLY A 55 -7.06 3.19 -7.94
CA GLY A 55 -6.15 2.56 -7.00
C GLY A 55 -4.74 3.12 -7.10
N GLY A 56 -3.93 2.85 -6.07
CA GLY A 56 -2.60 3.41 -5.93
C GLY A 56 -1.90 2.87 -4.69
N TYR A 57 -0.58 2.98 -4.64
CA TYR A 57 0.22 2.51 -3.51
C TYR A 57 1.54 3.26 -3.40
N PHE A 58 2.18 3.13 -2.23
CA PHE A 58 3.56 3.53 -2.03
C PHE A 58 4.50 2.48 -2.58
N MET A 59 5.40 2.91 -3.47
CA MET A 59 6.39 2.05 -4.11
C MET A 59 7.35 1.43 -3.09
N GLY A 60 7.94 0.29 -3.46
CA GLY A 60 8.79 -0.50 -2.56
C GLY A 60 10.07 0.20 -2.17
N ASN A 61 10.69 0.92 -3.10
CA ASN A 61 11.95 1.62 -2.84
C ASN A 61 12.20 2.76 -3.85
N LEU A 62 13.01 3.74 -3.43
CA LEU A 62 13.46 4.85 -4.26
C LEU A 62 14.90 5.22 -3.92
N GLN A 63 15.75 5.18 -4.95
CA GLN A 63 17.18 5.46 -4.87
C GLN A 63 17.60 6.31 -6.09
N PRO A 64 18.80 6.93 -6.07
CA PRO A 64 19.34 7.57 -7.26
C PRO A 64 19.38 6.59 -8.44
N ALA A 65 18.75 6.98 -9.54
CA ALA A 65 18.62 6.22 -10.78
C ALA A 65 17.97 4.83 -10.64
N HIS A 66 17.23 4.57 -9.56
CA HIS A 66 16.56 3.30 -9.35
C HIS A 66 15.27 3.43 -8.55
N MET A 67 14.22 2.76 -9.02
CA MET A 67 12.92 2.71 -8.35
C MET A 67 12.42 1.27 -8.35
N ASP A 68 12.07 0.76 -7.16
CA ASP A 68 11.45 -0.55 -7.03
C ASP A 68 9.93 -0.38 -7.02
N PHE A 69 9.32 -0.72 -8.15
CA PHE A 69 7.89 -0.58 -8.35
C PHE A 69 7.07 -1.68 -7.67
N ARG A 70 7.67 -2.70 -7.06
CA ARG A 70 6.88 -3.77 -6.43
C ARG A 70 5.99 -3.23 -5.31
N PHE A 71 4.79 -3.78 -5.22
CA PHE A 71 3.88 -3.55 -4.09
C PHE A 71 4.39 -4.33 -2.88
N PHE A 72 4.58 -3.65 -1.75
CA PHE A 72 4.89 -4.29 -0.47
C PHE A 72 3.74 -4.08 0.51
N THR A 73 3.10 -5.17 0.91
CA THR A 73 1.87 -5.15 1.71
C THR A 73 2.09 -4.50 3.05
N LEU A 74 3.10 -4.94 3.81
CA LEU A 74 3.32 -4.45 5.18
C LEU A 74 3.55 -2.94 5.22
N GLY A 75 4.36 -2.40 4.31
CA GLY A 75 4.63 -0.96 4.23
C GLY A 75 3.38 -0.14 3.91
N ASN A 76 2.59 -0.59 2.94
CA ASN A 76 1.35 0.09 2.55
C ASN A 76 0.28 0.02 3.65
N LEU A 77 0.14 -1.10 4.35
CA LEU A 77 -0.77 -1.21 5.49
C LEU A 77 -0.36 -0.31 6.65
N TRP A 78 0.94 -0.25 6.97
CA TRP A 78 1.41 0.66 8.01
C TRP A 78 1.29 2.12 7.62
N ALA A 79 1.43 2.46 6.34
CA ALA A 79 1.18 3.83 5.86
C ALA A 79 -0.27 4.27 6.13
N ILE A 80 -1.23 3.36 5.94
CA ILE A 80 -2.62 3.58 6.34
C ILE A 80 -2.73 3.72 7.86
N VAL A 81 -2.24 2.74 8.62
CA VAL A 81 -2.42 2.68 10.08
C VAL A 81 -1.80 3.89 10.80
N SER A 82 -0.67 4.40 10.31
CA SER A 82 0.05 5.53 10.93
C SER A 82 -0.37 6.91 10.42
N SER A 83 -1.35 7.00 9.49
CA SER A 83 -1.73 8.27 8.83
C SER A 83 -0.59 8.92 8.04
N LEU A 84 0.33 8.12 7.52
CA LEU A 84 1.45 8.60 6.72
C LEU A 84 1.00 9.05 5.33
N GLY A 85 0.07 8.30 4.73
CA GLY A 85 -0.62 8.70 3.51
C GLY A 85 -1.81 9.60 3.81
N THR A 86 -2.18 10.42 2.83
CA THR A 86 -3.45 11.17 2.86
C THR A 86 -4.65 10.22 2.86
N THR A 87 -5.82 10.68 3.30
CA THR A 87 -7.06 9.88 3.26
C THR A 87 -7.35 9.34 1.85
N ARG A 88 -7.04 10.11 0.80
CA ARG A 88 -7.15 9.67 -0.61
C ARG A 88 -6.19 8.52 -0.91
N GLN A 89 -4.90 8.68 -0.60
CA GLN A 89 -3.88 7.63 -0.78
C GLN A 89 -4.23 6.33 -0.04
N ASN A 90 -4.64 6.46 1.21
CA ASN A 90 -5.00 5.32 2.05
C ASN A 90 -6.22 4.57 1.50
N ARG A 91 -7.20 5.29 0.95
CA ARG A 91 -8.35 4.70 0.24
C ARG A 91 -7.91 3.97 -1.03
N GLU A 92 -7.04 4.59 -1.82
CA GLU A 92 -6.53 4.01 -3.06
C GLU A 92 -5.72 2.72 -2.84
N ILE A 93 -4.97 2.62 -1.74
CA ILE A 93 -4.29 1.37 -1.35
C ILE A 93 -5.31 0.25 -1.10
N LEU A 94 -6.38 0.51 -0.37
CA LEU A 94 -7.41 -0.51 -0.13
C LEU A 94 -8.19 -0.84 -1.40
N ASN A 95 -8.50 0.15 -2.24
CA ASN A 95 -9.14 -0.08 -3.54
C ASN A 95 -8.25 -0.93 -4.45
N LEU A 96 -6.93 -0.72 -4.43
CA LEU A 96 -5.99 -1.58 -5.17
C LEU A 96 -6.04 -3.02 -4.67
N ILE A 97 -5.98 -3.24 -3.35
CA ILE A 97 -6.07 -4.59 -2.76
C ILE A 97 -7.40 -5.28 -3.10
N GLU A 98 -8.49 -4.52 -3.06
CA GLU A 98 -9.83 -5.00 -3.41
C GLU A 98 -9.96 -5.34 -4.90
N THR A 99 -9.43 -4.48 -5.79
CA THR A 99 -9.49 -4.65 -7.25
C THR A 99 -8.55 -5.75 -7.72
N LYS A 100 -7.36 -5.86 -7.13
CA LYS A 100 -6.37 -6.91 -7.43
C LYS A 100 -6.39 -8.03 -6.40
N TRP A 101 -7.60 -8.38 -5.95
CA TRP A 101 -7.80 -9.40 -4.92
C TRP A 101 -7.13 -10.73 -5.27
N ASP A 102 -7.25 -11.18 -6.51
CA ASP A 102 -6.68 -12.47 -6.94
C ASP A 102 -5.15 -12.49 -6.96
N ASP A 103 -4.51 -11.32 -7.11
CA ASP A 103 -3.05 -11.17 -7.06
C ASP A 103 -2.55 -10.97 -5.62
N LEU A 104 -3.19 -10.08 -4.85
CA LEU A 104 -2.69 -9.61 -3.54
C LEU A 104 -3.21 -10.41 -2.35
N VAL A 105 -4.39 -11.01 -2.48
CA VAL A 105 -5.01 -11.88 -1.47
C VAL A 105 -5.01 -13.34 -1.93
N ALA A 106 -5.32 -13.58 -3.19
CA ALA A 106 -5.38 -14.88 -3.81
C ALA A 106 -6.21 -15.89 -2.99
N GLN A 107 -5.72 -17.13 -2.80
CA GLN A 107 -6.38 -18.14 -1.96
C GLN A 107 -5.93 -18.12 -0.50
N MET A 108 -4.93 -17.32 -0.16
CA MET A 108 -4.41 -17.17 1.20
C MET A 108 -3.93 -15.73 1.43
N PRO A 109 -4.63 -14.93 2.25
CA PRO A 109 -4.19 -13.58 2.59
C PRO A 109 -2.87 -13.63 3.39
N LEU A 110 -1.93 -12.71 3.20
CA LEU A 110 -1.78 -11.76 2.09
C LEU A 110 -0.45 -12.01 1.42
N LYS A 111 -0.32 -11.67 0.13
CA LYS A 111 1.00 -11.59 -0.49
C LYS A 111 1.89 -10.64 0.29
N ILE A 112 3.13 -11.03 0.55
CA ILE A 112 4.10 -10.13 1.20
C ILE A 112 4.52 -9.00 0.24
N CYS A 113 4.69 -9.34 -1.03
CA CYS A 113 4.93 -8.41 -2.12
C CYS A 113 4.37 -8.93 -3.45
N TYR A 114 4.26 -8.04 -4.43
CA TYR A 114 3.86 -8.38 -5.80
C TYR A 114 4.54 -7.47 -6.83
N PRO A 115 4.94 -8.00 -8.01
CA PRO A 115 5.05 -9.43 -8.33
C PRO A 115 6.29 -10.08 -7.68
N ALA A 116 6.42 -11.40 -7.84
CA ALA A 116 7.67 -12.09 -7.55
C ALA A 116 8.74 -11.76 -8.59
N LEU A 117 10.00 -11.77 -8.18
CA LEU A 117 11.16 -11.76 -9.07
C LEU A 117 11.31 -13.14 -9.70
N GLU A 118 11.52 -13.19 -11.01
CA GLU A 118 11.66 -14.41 -11.79
C GLU A 118 12.94 -14.41 -12.63
N SER A 119 13.35 -15.59 -13.12
CA SER A 119 14.43 -15.75 -14.08
C SER A 119 15.72 -14.98 -13.71
N GLU A 120 16.16 -14.04 -14.55
CA GLU A 120 17.40 -13.28 -14.35
C GLU A 120 17.30 -12.30 -13.19
N GLU A 121 16.14 -11.66 -13.00
CA GLU A 121 15.92 -10.76 -11.87
C GLU A 121 16.06 -11.50 -10.54
N TRP A 122 15.51 -12.72 -10.45
CA TRP A 122 15.69 -13.57 -9.28
C TRP A 122 17.17 -13.91 -9.07
N ARG A 123 17.89 -14.34 -10.13
CA ARG A 123 19.32 -14.68 -10.02
C ARG A 123 20.16 -13.52 -9.51
N ILE A 124 19.97 -12.34 -10.09
CA ILE A 124 20.76 -11.13 -9.79
C ILE A 124 20.39 -10.57 -8.42
N ILE A 125 19.11 -10.29 -8.17
CA ILE A 125 18.68 -9.54 -6.98
C ILE A 125 18.77 -10.41 -5.72
N THR A 126 18.45 -11.70 -5.82
CA THR A 126 18.48 -12.58 -4.65
C THR A 126 19.81 -13.32 -4.47
N GLY A 127 20.72 -13.24 -5.45
CA GLY A 127 21.93 -14.07 -5.45
C GLY A 127 21.64 -15.56 -5.56
N CYS A 128 20.61 -15.93 -6.34
CA CYS A 128 20.10 -17.30 -6.48
C CYS A 128 19.66 -17.95 -5.15
N ASP A 129 19.08 -17.18 -4.22
CA ASP A 129 18.65 -17.69 -2.92
C ASP A 129 17.57 -18.79 -3.07
N PRO A 130 17.87 -20.05 -2.70
CA PRO A 130 16.98 -21.19 -2.93
C PRO A 130 15.72 -21.18 -2.04
N LYS A 131 15.67 -20.33 -1.01
CA LYS A 131 14.48 -20.15 -0.17
C LYS A 131 13.49 -19.15 -0.78
N ASN A 132 14.00 -18.17 -1.51
CA ASN A 132 13.24 -17.09 -2.14
C ASN A 132 13.01 -17.33 -3.65
N THR A 133 12.74 -18.58 -4.03
CA THR A 133 12.30 -18.91 -5.40
C THR A 133 11.02 -18.14 -5.77
N PRO A 134 10.71 -17.96 -7.07
CA PRO A 134 9.50 -17.27 -7.49
C PRO A 134 8.25 -17.75 -6.76
N TRP A 135 7.50 -16.79 -6.20
CA TRP A 135 6.28 -17.02 -5.43
C TRP A 135 6.47 -17.86 -4.16
N SER A 136 7.65 -17.80 -3.55
CA SER A 136 7.99 -18.46 -2.28
C SER A 136 8.54 -17.48 -1.26
N TYR A 137 8.22 -17.73 0.00
CA TYR A 137 8.79 -17.03 1.16
C TYR A 137 8.70 -15.49 0.99
N HIS A 138 9.82 -14.76 1.00
CA HIS A 138 9.79 -13.30 0.85
C HIS A 138 9.59 -12.84 -0.61
N ASN A 139 9.77 -13.73 -1.59
CA ASN A 139 9.62 -13.43 -3.01
C ASN A 139 8.21 -13.76 -3.51
N GLY A 140 7.20 -13.02 -3.02
CA GLY A 140 5.80 -13.19 -3.43
C GLY A 140 5.06 -14.34 -2.75
N GLY A 141 5.55 -14.83 -1.61
CA GLY A 141 4.81 -15.75 -0.75
C GLY A 141 3.57 -15.10 -0.11
N SER A 142 2.60 -15.92 0.27
CA SER A 142 1.42 -15.51 1.05
C SER A 142 1.66 -15.73 2.55
N TRP A 143 1.51 -14.68 3.34
CA TRP A 143 1.83 -14.65 4.77
C TRP A 143 0.60 -14.33 5.61
N PRO A 144 -0.01 -15.34 6.27
CA PRO A 144 -1.21 -15.14 7.09
C PRO A 144 -1.01 -14.19 8.27
N THR A 145 0.22 -14.03 8.75
CA THR A 145 0.51 -13.05 9.81
C THR A 145 0.20 -11.61 9.42
N LEU A 146 0.07 -11.27 8.13
CA LEU A 146 -0.27 -9.91 7.67
C LEU A 146 -1.76 -9.57 7.85
N LEU A 147 -2.58 -10.55 8.20
CA LEU A 147 -4.04 -10.42 8.26
C LEU A 147 -4.49 -9.41 9.31
N TRP A 148 -3.78 -9.26 10.42
CA TRP A 148 -4.18 -8.35 11.50
C TRP A 148 -3.90 -6.88 11.15
N GLN A 149 -2.79 -6.58 10.49
CA GLN A 149 -2.51 -5.22 9.99
C GLN A 149 -3.53 -4.84 8.92
N PHE A 150 -3.90 -5.78 8.05
CA PHE A 150 -4.92 -5.55 7.04
C PHE A 150 -6.29 -5.31 7.66
N THR A 151 -6.63 -6.11 8.68
CA THR A 151 -7.86 -5.91 9.45
C THR A 151 -7.88 -4.52 10.08
N LEU A 152 -6.76 -4.10 10.67
CA LEU A 152 -6.63 -2.79 11.30
C LEU A 152 -6.78 -1.64 10.29
N ALA A 153 -6.10 -1.73 9.15
CA ALA A 153 -6.21 -0.77 8.06
C ALA A 153 -7.64 -0.68 7.50
N CYS A 154 -8.31 -1.82 7.31
CA CYS A 154 -9.70 -1.88 6.87
C CYS A 154 -10.65 -1.21 7.88
N ILE A 155 -10.50 -1.51 9.18
CA ILE A 155 -11.34 -0.89 10.22
C ILE A 155 -11.12 0.62 10.27
N LYS A 156 -9.85 1.08 10.23
CA LYS A 156 -9.53 2.51 10.19
C LYS A 156 -10.24 3.21 9.03
N MET A 157 -10.22 2.59 7.85
CA MET A 157 -10.80 3.17 6.64
C MET A 157 -12.31 2.92 6.51
N GLY A 158 -12.97 2.38 7.54
CA GLY A 158 -14.41 2.13 7.52
C GLY A 158 -14.84 1.00 6.57
N LYS A 159 -13.95 0.06 6.23
CA LYS A 159 -14.19 -1.12 5.38
C LYS A 159 -14.07 -2.48 6.14
N PRO A 160 -14.70 -2.68 7.30
CA PRO A 160 -14.54 -3.93 8.08
C PRO A 160 -14.99 -5.20 7.33
N GLU A 161 -15.93 -5.08 6.39
CA GLU A 161 -16.40 -6.17 5.53
C GLU A 161 -15.30 -6.74 4.63
N LEU A 162 -14.38 -5.90 4.15
CA LEU A 162 -13.23 -6.33 3.35
C LEU A 162 -12.27 -7.19 4.19
N ALA A 163 -12.02 -6.78 5.43
CA ALA A 163 -11.25 -7.58 6.39
C ALA A 163 -11.97 -8.89 6.74
N GLN A 164 -13.28 -8.86 6.95
CA GLN A 164 -14.07 -10.06 7.23
C GLN A 164 -14.00 -11.06 6.06
N LYS A 165 -14.02 -10.58 4.81
CA LYS A 165 -13.82 -11.41 3.61
C LYS A 165 -12.47 -12.13 3.63
N ALA A 166 -11.38 -11.42 3.95
CA ALA A 166 -10.05 -12.02 4.05
C ALA A 166 -9.94 -13.03 5.20
N VAL A 167 -10.50 -12.71 6.38
CA VAL A 167 -10.52 -13.60 7.55
C VAL A 167 -11.29 -14.88 7.24
N ASN A 168 -12.47 -14.77 6.63
CA ASN A 168 -13.29 -15.92 6.24
C ASN A 168 -12.56 -16.81 5.21
N LEU A 169 -11.78 -16.21 4.31
CA LEU A 169 -10.97 -16.96 3.35
C LEU A 169 -9.86 -17.76 4.06
N ALA A 170 -9.10 -17.11 4.96
CA ALA A 170 -8.04 -17.77 5.72
C ALA A 170 -8.56 -18.88 6.65
N GLU A 171 -9.72 -18.65 7.28
CA GLU A 171 -10.36 -19.56 8.24
C GLU A 171 -10.67 -20.93 7.63
N LYS A 172 -10.94 -21.00 6.32
CA LYS A 172 -11.21 -22.27 5.61
C LYS A 172 -10.06 -23.28 5.68
N ARG A 173 -8.82 -22.79 5.87
CA ARG A 173 -7.62 -23.60 5.64
C ARG A 173 -6.61 -23.57 6.79
N LEU A 174 -6.44 -22.43 7.48
CA LEU A 174 -5.35 -22.26 8.44
C LEU A 174 -5.29 -23.36 9.52
N SER A 175 -6.43 -23.75 10.07
CA SER A 175 -6.50 -24.82 11.08
C SER A 175 -6.22 -26.21 10.49
N VAL A 176 -6.80 -26.50 9.32
CA VAL A 176 -6.62 -27.76 8.58
C VAL A 176 -5.16 -27.96 8.20
N ASP A 177 -4.51 -26.89 7.73
CA ASP A 177 -3.11 -26.89 7.30
C ASP A 177 -2.12 -26.80 8.48
N ARG A 178 -2.62 -26.85 9.73
CA ARG A 178 -1.83 -26.80 10.99
C ARG A 178 -1.00 -25.52 11.15
N TRP A 179 -1.60 -24.39 10.81
CA TRP A 179 -1.05 -23.04 11.01
C TRP A 179 0.38 -22.83 10.43
N PRO A 180 0.55 -22.94 9.10
CA PRO A 180 1.83 -22.71 8.46
C PRO A 180 2.33 -21.27 8.63
N GLU A 181 3.64 -21.09 8.59
CA GLU A 181 4.31 -19.79 8.58
C GLU A 181 3.96 -18.97 7.34
N TYR A 182 4.03 -19.60 6.16
CA TYR A 182 3.70 -19.00 4.87
C TYR A 182 3.21 -20.05 3.86
N TYR A 183 2.67 -19.57 2.74
CA TYR A 183 2.15 -20.32 1.60
C TYR A 183 2.83 -19.87 0.29
N ASP A 184 3.02 -20.80 -0.62
CA ASP A 184 3.71 -20.60 -1.89
C ASP A 184 2.76 -20.60 -3.08
N THR A 185 3.34 -20.35 -4.26
CA THR A 185 2.72 -20.20 -5.58
C THR A 185 2.01 -18.87 -5.76
N ARG A 186 1.85 -18.46 -7.03
CA ARG A 186 1.17 -17.21 -7.40
C ARG A 186 -0.17 -17.07 -6.67
N ASN A 187 -0.94 -18.14 -6.56
CA ASN A 187 -2.26 -18.10 -5.95
C ASN A 187 -2.29 -18.44 -4.45
N GLY A 188 -1.13 -18.67 -3.80
CA GLY A 188 -1.07 -19.04 -2.38
C GLY A 188 -1.70 -20.40 -2.07
N LYS A 189 -1.71 -21.31 -3.05
CA LYS A 189 -2.44 -22.58 -2.95
C LYS A 189 -1.73 -23.59 -2.05
N PHE A 190 -0.40 -23.68 -2.11
CA PHE A 190 0.37 -24.72 -1.40
C PHE A 190 0.99 -24.17 -0.12
N ILE A 191 1.08 -25.02 0.90
CA ILE A 191 1.89 -24.70 2.09
C ILE A 191 3.32 -24.42 1.64
N GLY A 192 3.95 -23.41 2.23
CA GLY A 192 5.27 -22.98 1.82
C GLY A 192 6.31 -24.09 1.90
N LYS A 193 7.22 -24.13 0.92
CA LYS A 193 8.22 -25.19 0.72
C LYS A 193 9.03 -25.54 1.97
N GLN A 194 9.33 -24.54 2.81
CA GLN A 194 10.05 -24.69 4.07
C GLN A 194 9.26 -24.07 5.24
N SER A 195 7.94 -24.03 5.12
CA SER A 195 7.04 -23.41 6.10
C SER A 195 7.02 -24.21 7.40
N ARG A 196 7.30 -23.56 8.52
CA ARG A 196 7.09 -24.16 9.85
C ARG A 196 5.59 -24.22 10.14
N LEU A 197 5.16 -25.30 10.77
CA LEU A 197 3.79 -25.46 11.24
C LEU A 197 3.64 -24.88 12.65
N THR A 198 2.41 -24.65 13.08
CA THR A 198 2.09 -24.07 14.41
C THR A 198 2.80 -22.74 14.66
N GLN A 199 3.01 -21.96 13.61
CA GLN A 199 3.77 -20.74 13.68
C GLN A 199 2.99 -19.69 14.51
N THR A 200 3.60 -19.21 15.59
CA THR A 200 2.94 -18.37 16.60
C THR A 200 2.27 -17.13 16.01
N TRP A 201 2.95 -16.41 15.12
CA TRP A 201 2.40 -15.18 14.52
C TRP A 201 1.27 -15.43 13.51
N THR A 202 1.15 -16.63 12.95
CA THR A 202 0.07 -17.03 12.05
C THR A 202 -1.20 -17.16 12.88
N ILE A 203 -1.09 -17.88 14.01
CA ILE A 203 -2.17 -18.07 14.98
C ILE A 203 -2.56 -16.71 15.59
N ALA A 204 -1.58 -15.96 16.10
CA ALA A 204 -1.82 -14.69 16.76
C ALA A 204 -2.41 -13.64 15.81
N GLY A 205 -1.91 -13.56 14.57
CA GLY A 205 -2.45 -12.66 13.55
C GLY A 205 -3.91 -12.96 13.23
N PHE A 206 -4.24 -14.24 13.00
CA PHE A 206 -5.61 -14.66 12.75
C PHE A 206 -6.56 -14.37 13.93
N LEU A 207 -6.17 -14.72 15.15
CA LEU A 207 -6.97 -14.45 16.35
C LEU A 207 -7.17 -12.94 16.57
N THR A 208 -6.11 -12.16 16.41
CA THR A 208 -6.15 -10.70 16.54
C THR A 208 -7.14 -10.10 15.55
N SER A 209 -7.11 -10.53 14.28
CA SER A 209 -8.10 -10.10 13.27
C SER A 209 -9.54 -10.36 13.72
N LYS A 210 -9.86 -11.57 14.20
CA LYS A 210 -11.21 -11.90 14.68
C LYS A 210 -11.60 -11.06 15.89
N MET A 211 -10.67 -10.81 16.80
CA MET A 211 -10.91 -9.97 17.99
C MET A 211 -11.15 -8.50 17.63
N LEU A 212 -10.40 -7.96 16.68
CA LEU A 212 -10.58 -6.58 16.19
C LEU A 212 -11.93 -6.41 15.48
N LEU A 213 -12.31 -7.37 14.63
CA LEU A 213 -13.62 -7.37 13.96
C LEU A 213 -14.79 -7.46 14.95
N LYS A 214 -14.65 -8.25 16.02
CA LYS A 214 -15.66 -8.36 17.08
C LYS A 214 -15.77 -7.08 17.93
N ASN A 215 -14.69 -6.31 18.07
CA ASN A 215 -14.67 -5.10 18.87
C ASN A 215 -13.84 -3.98 18.21
N PRO A 216 -14.41 -3.25 17.23
CA PRO A 216 -13.70 -2.18 16.52
C PRO A 216 -13.19 -1.05 17.42
N LYS A 217 -13.79 -0.84 18.60
CA LYS A 217 -13.29 0.16 19.58
C LYS A 217 -11.89 -0.16 20.10
N LYS A 218 -11.47 -1.43 20.07
CA LYS A 218 -10.08 -1.79 20.39
C LYS A 218 -9.12 -1.49 19.25
N ALA A 219 -9.60 -1.52 18.00
CA ALA A 219 -8.80 -1.19 16.84
C ALA A 219 -8.36 0.28 16.85
N SER A 220 -9.23 1.19 17.30
CA SER A 220 -8.90 2.63 17.40
C SER A 220 -7.80 2.96 18.41
N LEU A 221 -7.37 1.99 19.24
CA LEU A 221 -6.20 2.16 20.11
C LEU A 221 -4.88 1.85 19.40
N LEU A 222 -4.93 1.29 18.19
CA LEU A 222 -3.79 0.75 17.46
C LEU A 222 -3.50 1.49 16.15
N PHE A 223 -4.31 2.50 15.81
CA PHE A 223 -4.08 3.36 14.65
C PHE A 223 -4.16 4.83 15.03
N TRP A 224 -3.55 5.68 14.20
CA TRP A 224 -3.59 7.14 14.36
C TRP A 224 -4.62 7.75 13.43
N GLU A 225 -5.15 8.91 13.77
CA GLU A 225 -5.97 9.74 12.86
C GLU A 225 -5.06 10.71 12.10
N GLU A 226 -5.54 11.29 11.00
CA GLU A 226 -4.80 12.35 10.32
C GLU A 226 -4.67 13.60 11.20
N ASP A 227 -3.45 14.12 11.37
CA ASP A 227 -3.20 15.39 12.07
C ASP A 227 -3.20 16.55 11.06
N PHE A 228 -4.37 17.17 10.90
CA PHE A 228 -4.56 18.29 9.99
C PHE A 228 -3.78 19.55 10.44
N GLU A 229 -3.48 19.72 11.73
CA GLU A 229 -2.69 20.86 12.22
C GLU A 229 -1.22 20.71 11.83
N LEU A 230 -0.67 19.51 11.95
CA LEU A 230 0.69 19.20 11.51
C LEU A 230 0.83 19.34 9.99
N LEU A 231 -0.15 18.85 9.22
CA LEU A 231 -0.19 19.04 7.76
C LEU A 231 -0.20 20.51 7.38
N GLN A 232 -1.05 21.32 8.05
CA GLN A 232 -1.12 22.76 7.81
C GLN A 232 0.20 23.46 8.14
N ASN A 233 0.85 23.10 9.24
CA ASN A 233 2.15 23.65 9.63
C ASN A 233 3.27 23.28 8.63
N CYS A 234 3.30 22.05 8.11
CA CYS A 234 4.25 21.63 7.10
C CYS A 234 4.06 22.39 5.77
N VAL A 235 2.82 22.57 5.30
CA VAL A 235 2.52 23.34 4.08
C VAL A 235 2.90 24.81 4.26
N CYS A 236 2.60 25.41 5.42
CA CYS A 236 2.98 26.79 5.72
C CYS A 236 4.50 26.98 5.81
N MET A 237 5.26 25.99 6.28
CA MET A 237 6.74 26.05 6.32
C MET A 237 7.37 25.92 4.93
N LEU A 238 6.77 25.15 4.02
CA LEU A 238 7.23 25.05 2.62
C LEU A 238 6.93 26.32 1.80
N ASN A 239 5.86 27.05 2.15
CA ASN A 239 5.50 28.32 1.50
C ASN A 239 6.26 29.55 2.02
N LYS A 240 7.19 29.39 2.98
CA LYS A 240 7.98 30.51 3.56
C LYS A 240 9.08 31.06 2.65
N THR A 241 8.99 30.89 1.33
CA THR A 241 9.72 31.73 0.36
C THR A 241 8.97 33.03 -0.01
N GLY A 242 7.77 33.26 0.53
CA GLY A 242 7.07 34.54 0.41
C GLY A 242 6.33 34.93 1.69
N SER A 243 6.61 36.10 2.25
CA SER A 243 6.00 36.59 3.48
C SER A 243 4.50 36.88 3.33
N ARG A 244 3.65 35.94 3.73
CA ARG A 244 2.28 36.25 4.19
C ARG A 244 1.95 35.46 5.44
N LYS A 245 1.75 36.17 6.56
CA LYS A 245 1.24 35.62 7.81
C LYS A 245 -0.15 35.01 7.52
N CYS A 246 -0.27 33.68 7.59
CA CYS A 246 -1.58 33.02 7.62
C CYS A 246 -2.26 33.37 8.96
N SER A 247 -3.29 34.22 8.92
CA SER A 247 -4.12 34.55 10.08
C SER A 247 -5.09 33.38 10.36
N GLY A 248 -4.93 32.76 11.53
CA GLY A 248 -5.62 31.53 11.95
C GLY A 248 -7.13 31.63 12.23
N PHE A 249 -7.87 32.52 11.55
CA PHE A 249 -9.31 32.72 11.82
C PHE A 249 -10.24 32.48 10.62
N ALA A 250 -9.75 32.34 9.40
CA ALA A 250 -10.62 32.17 8.22
C ALA A 250 -11.01 30.71 7.91
N ALA A 251 -10.24 29.71 8.36
CA ALA A 251 -10.48 28.30 7.99
C ALA A 251 -11.60 27.61 8.78
N ARG A 252 -12.05 28.18 9.92
CA ARG A 252 -13.13 27.58 10.72
C ARG A 252 -14.52 27.69 10.08
N ALA A 253 -14.73 28.62 9.14
CA ALA A 253 -16.04 28.84 8.54
C ALA A 253 -16.34 27.89 7.36
N GLN A 254 -15.31 27.43 6.63
CA GLN A 254 -15.52 26.69 5.38
C GLN A 254 -15.67 25.16 5.58
N ILE A 255 -15.27 24.63 6.74
CA ILE A 255 -15.38 23.19 7.04
C ILE A 255 -16.69 22.85 7.76
N ARG A 256 -17.35 23.84 8.38
CA ARG A 256 -18.65 23.62 9.08
C ARG A 256 -19.88 23.60 8.17
N SER A 257 -19.78 23.96 6.89
CA SER A 257 -20.96 24.00 5.98
C SER A 257 -21.22 22.72 5.19
N SER A 258 -20.45 21.64 5.37
CA SER A 258 -20.71 20.36 4.69
C SER A 258 -21.65 19.44 5.48
N ARG A 259 -22.64 20.02 6.17
CA ARG A 259 -23.83 19.29 6.64
C ARG A 259 -25.00 19.71 5.78
N SER A 260 -25.56 18.71 5.09
CA SER A 260 -26.80 18.78 4.30
C SER A 260 -26.62 19.47 2.95
N PHE A 261 -26.56 18.68 1.87
CA PHE A 261 -27.49 18.81 0.75
C PHE A 261 -27.42 17.51 -0.07
N LEU A 262 -28.39 16.64 0.20
CA LEU A 262 -28.94 15.72 -0.80
C LEU A 262 -29.43 16.56 -1.98
N LEU A 263 -28.99 16.21 -3.18
CA LEU A 263 -29.67 16.60 -4.41
C LEU A 263 -29.62 15.41 -5.38
N ASN A 264 -30.71 14.63 -5.32
CA ASN A 264 -31.21 13.86 -6.45
C ASN A 264 -31.44 14.82 -7.62
N ILE A 265 -30.90 14.53 -8.81
CA ILE A 265 -31.57 14.85 -10.07
C ILE A 265 -31.25 13.73 -11.09
N LYS A 266 -32.34 13.04 -11.47
CA LYS A 266 -32.66 12.22 -12.66
C LYS A 266 -31.54 11.60 -13.50
#